data_AF-A0A504HTB1-F1
#
_entry.id   AF-A0A504HTB1-F1
#
_cell.length_a   1.000
_cell.length_b   1.000
_cell.length_c   1.000
_cell.angle_alpha   90.00
_cell.angle_beta   90.00
_cell.angle_gamma   90.00
#
_symmetry.space_group_name_H-M   'P 1'
#
loop_
_entity.id
_entity.type
_entity.pdbx_description
1 polymer ?
#
loop_
_entity_poly.entity_id
_entity_poly.type
_entity_poly.pdbx_seq_one_letter_code
_entity_poly.pdbx_strand_id
1 'polypeptide(L)'
;FTTDASLGAAGIGINLNNGTIGSVATVHPGPTSNRPVTITDKGGFSVASAPLTWSGVIGGSGQLTKSGDGDLSLSAANTYGGGTTVTGGVLRFTNDVNLGAAGTAITLNGGAVGTTKDTPAATSIDRKIVLAGNGGIDVALHPFIWSGSISGGGRLIKSGDGEFELTGTNTYAAGTRVEEGVLRIASDAKLGAAGTHLNLDGGGGLSASATFASTRPVWLTGARGIVLVDAGETLTLSGVVSESGALVKSGPGDLILSGANTYSGGTTVTGGVLRFANDGNLGAAATGIMLNGGAVGTMTDTPAATSISRNITLASNGGGIDVAAQSQSLSWSGNISGNGGLFKIGAGTLVLTGNNTYAGGTQVAGGTLWVASDA
;
A
#
# COMPACT_ATOMS: atom_id res chain seq x y z
N PHE A 1 -16.73 -26.38 -16.94
CA PHE A 1 -15.95 -27.48 -17.51
C PHE A 1 -14.85 -27.87 -16.54
N THR A 2 -14.48 -29.15 -16.52
CA THR A 2 -13.33 -29.68 -15.77
C THR A 2 -12.11 -29.91 -16.66
N THR A 3 -12.34 -30.17 -17.95
CA THR A 3 -11.31 -30.40 -18.97
C THR A 3 -11.68 -29.70 -20.27
N ASP A 4 -10.70 -29.30 -21.08
CA ASP A 4 -10.93 -28.64 -22.37
C ASP A 4 -11.81 -29.48 -23.32
N ALA A 5 -11.70 -30.80 -23.26
CA ALA A 5 -12.50 -31.73 -24.07
C ALA A 5 -14.00 -31.59 -23.82
N SER A 6 -14.42 -31.12 -22.64
CA SER A 6 -15.84 -30.83 -22.36
C SER A 6 -16.39 -29.64 -23.16
N LEU A 7 -15.54 -28.85 -23.82
CA LEU A 7 -15.92 -27.73 -24.68
C LEU A 7 -16.05 -28.15 -26.16
N GLY A 8 -15.89 -29.44 -26.47
CA GLY A 8 -16.01 -30.01 -27.82
C GLY A 8 -14.66 -30.45 -28.41
N ALA A 9 -14.61 -30.68 -29.73
CA ALA A 9 -13.39 -31.10 -30.42
C ALA A 9 -12.28 -30.04 -30.30
N ALA A 10 -11.04 -30.46 -30.01
CA ALA A 10 -9.90 -29.57 -29.77
C ALA A 10 -9.71 -28.52 -30.89
N GLY A 11 -9.33 -27.29 -30.51
CA GLY A 11 -9.03 -26.20 -31.45
C GLY A 11 -10.25 -25.50 -32.06
N ILE A 12 -11.47 -26.03 -31.88
CA ILE A 12 -12.69 -25.35 -32.33
C ILE A 12 -12.97 -24.13 -31.46
N GLY A 13 -13.21 -23.00 -32.13
CA GLY A 13 -13.50 -21.72 -31.48
C GLY A 13 -14.88 -21.66 -30.85
N ILE A 14 -15.00 -20.80 -29.84
CA ILE A 14 -16.24 -20.60 -29.07
C ILE A 14 -16.78 -19.19 -29.33
N ASN A 15 -18.04 -19.08 -29.73
CA ASN A 15 -18.72 -17.80 -29.91
C ASN A 15 -19.56 -17.48 -28.67
N LEU A 16 -19.32 -16.31 -28.06
CA LEU A 16 -20.08 -15.82 -26.91
C LEU A 16 -20.92 -14.61 -27.32
N ASN A 17 -22.23 -14.78 -27.20
CA ASN A 17 -23.21 -13.71 -27.35
C ASN A 17 -24.13 -13.75 -26.12
N ASN A 18 -23.81 -12.93 -25.13
CA ASN A 18 -24.38 -12.92 -23.77
C ASN A 18 -24.15 -14.22 -22.97
N GLY A 19 -23.22 -15.08 -23.42
CA GLY A 19 -22.89 -16.36 -22.81
C GLY A 19 -21.67 -16.31 -21.90
N THR A 20 -21.54 -17.29 -20.99
CA THR A 20 -20.41 -17.42 -20.07
C THR A 20 -19.85 -18.84 -20.08
N ILE A 21 -18.53 -18.98 -20.11
CA ILE A 21 -17.83 -20.25 -19.93
C ILE A 21 -17.54 -20.43 -18.42
N GLY A 22 -18.13 -21.43 -17.79
CA GLY A 22 -17.89 -21.72 -16.36
C GLY A 22 -16.80 -22.76 -16.13
N SER A 23 -15.94 -22.60 -15.12
CA SER A 23 -15.10 -23.67 -14.54
C SER A 23 -15.68 -24.17 -13.21
N VAL A 24 -15.30 -25.36 -12.75
CA VAL A 24 -15.76 -25.93 -11.45
C VAL A 24 -14.63 -25.97 -10.43
N ALA A 25 -14.99 -25.95 -9.14
CA ALA A 25 -14.09 -25.70 -8.01
C ALA A 25 -13.02 -26.79 -7.74
N THR A 26 -13.18 -28.02 -8.25
CA THR A 26 -12.48 -29.21 -7.72
C THR A 26 -11.30 -29.72 -8.56
N VAL A 27 -10.81 -28.96 -9.54
CA VAL A 27 -9.73 -29.43 -10.42
C VAL A 27 -8.38 -28.81 -10.01
N HIS A 28 -7.39 -29.65 -9.69
CA HIS A 28 -6.01 -29.24 -9.44
C HIS A 28 -5.02 -30.13 -10.24
N PRO A 29 -4.10 -29.58 -11.07
CA PRO A 29 -3.99 -28.16 -11.40
C PRO A 29 -5.25 -27.67 -12.12
N GLY A 30 -5.53 -26.37 -12.01
CA GLY A 30 -6.74 -25.79 -12.61
C GLY A 30 -6.77 -25.95 -14.14
N PRO A 31 -7.96 -25.92 -14.76
CA PRO A 31 -8.10 -26.21 -16.18
C PRO A 31 -7.34 -25.22 -17.06
N THR A 32 -6.86 -25.70 -18.20
CA THR A 32 -6.21 -24.90 -19.24
C THR A 32 -6.92 -25.08 -20.59
N SER A 33 -7.03 -24.02 -21.38
CA SER A 33 -7.51 -24.10 -22.76
C SER A 33 -6.72 -23.14 -23.67
N ASN A 34 -6.61 -23.49 -24.96
CA ASN A 34 -6.02 -22.67 -26.01
C ASN A 34 -7.02 -22.31 -27.12
N ARG A 35 -8.32 -22.54 -26.90
CA ARG A 35 -9.35 -22.30 -27.92
C ARG A 35 -9.55 -20.82 -28.20
N PRO A 36 -9.72 -20.42 -29.47
CA PRO A 36 -10.10 -19.05 -29.77
C PRO A 36 -11.53 -18.78 -29.28
N VAL A 37 -11.77 -17.56 -28.82
CA VAL A 37 -13.09 -17.08 -28.41
C VAL A 37 -13.43 -15.85 -29.22
N THR A 38 -14.67 -15.74 -29.71
CA THR A 38 -15.20 -14.51 -30.30
C THR A 38 -16.36 -13.99 -29.46
N ILE A 39 -16.28 -12.74 -28.99
CA ILE A 39 -17.37 -12.07 -28.26
C ILE A 39 -18.03 -11.04 -29.18
N THR A 40 -19.33 -11.19 -29.45
CA THR A 40 -20.06 -10.28 -30.35
C THR A 40 -20.81 -9.17 -29.61
N ASP A 41 -21.33 -9.47 -28.41
CA ASP A 41 -22.02 -8.50 -27.53
C ASP A 41 -21.36 -8.51 -26.14
N LYS A 42 -21.94 -9.17 -25.13
CA LYS A 42 -21.23 -9.50 -23.88
C LYS A 42 -20.82 -10.96 -23.88
N GLY A 43 -19.73 -11.31 -23.21
CA GLY A 43 -19.33 -12.70 -23.03
C GLY A 43 -18.29 -12.82 -21.95
N GLY A 44 -18.08 -14.01 -21.39
CA GLY A 44 -17.21 -14.09 -20.23
C GLY A 44 -16.82 -15.45 -19.73
N PHE A 45 -16.13 -15.42 -18.60
CA PHE A 45 -15.71 -16.57 -17.83
C PHE A 45 -16.22 -16.44 -16.40
N SER A 46 -16.84 -17.50 -15.88
CA SER A 46 -17.15 -17.65 -14.46
C SER A 46 -16.19 -18.69 -13.89
N VAL A 47 -15.20 -18.22 -13.16
CA VAL A 47 -14.15 -19.08 -12.60
C VAL A 47 -14.50 -19.35 -11.15
N ALA A 48 -14.76 -20.62 -10.81
CA ALA A 48 -14.92 -21.06 -9.42
C ALA A 48 -13.59 -20.90 -8.65
N SER A 49 -13.38 -21.57 -7.53
CA SER A 49 -12.18 -21.34 -6.69
C SER A 49 -10.83 -21.70 -7.36
N ALA A 50 -10.78 -22.72 -8.22
CA ALA A 50 -9.54 -23.13 -8.88
C ALA A 50 -9.20 -22.20 -10.07
N PRO A 51 -7.92 -21.81 -10.24
CA PRO A 51 -7.54 -20.90 -11.32
C PRO A 51 -7.76 -21.52 -12.71
N LEU A 52 -8.14 -20.71 -13.68
CA LEU A 52 -8.28 -21.07 -15.10
C LEU A 52 -7.21 -20.35 -15.91
N THR A 53 -6.44 -21.08 -16.73
CA THR A 53 -5.55 -20.46 -17.72
C THR A 53 -6.16 -20.55 -19.11
N TRP A 54 -6.30 -19.41 -19.77
CA TRP A 54 -6.75 -19.29 -21.14
C TRP A 54 -5.64 -18.71 -22.03
N SER A 55 -5.17 -19.51 -22.97
CA SER A 55 -4.08 -19.20 -23.89
C SER A 55 -4.52 -19.00 -25.35
N GLY A 56 -5.82 -19.19 -25.62
CA GLY A 56 -6.39 -18.89 -26.93
C GLY A 56 -6.74 -17.41 -27.05
N VAL A 57 -6.66 -16.88 -28.27
CA VAL A 57 -7.03 -15.49 -28.57
C VAL A 57 -8.52 -15.27 -28.34
N ILE A 58 -8.86 -14.24 -27.56
CA ILE A 58 -10.22 -13.72 -27.39
C ILE A 58 -10.35 -12.48 -28.27
N GLY A 59 -11.25 -12.51 -29.26
CA GLY A 59 -11.51 -11.41 -30.20
C GLY A 59 -12.98 -11.00 -30.28
N GLY A 60 -13.30 -10.13 -31.24
CA GLY A 60 -14.66 -9.65 -31.50
C GLY A 60 -14.93 -8.23 -31.00
N SER A 61 -16.13 -7.69 -31.26
CA SER A 61 -16.50 -6.33 -30.85
C SER A 61 -16.94 -6.22 -29.39
N GLY A 62 -17.21 -7.35 -28.74
CA GLY A 62 -17.91 -7.41 -27.46
C GLY A 62 -17.05 -7.19 -26.22
N GLN A 63 -17.74 -7.09 -25.07
CA GLN A 63 -17.15 -6.92 -23.74
C GLN A 63 -16.85 -8.27 -23.08
N LEU A 64 -15.64 -8.40 -22.53
CA LEU A 64 -15.27 -9.53 -21.67
C LEU A 64 -15.79 -9.31 -20.23
N THR A 65 -16.46 -10.32 -19.65
CA THR A 65 -16.83 -10.35 -18.23
C THR A 65 -16.09 -11.48 -17.50
N LYS A 66 -15.39 -11.17 -16.41
CA LYS A 66 -14.83 -12.15 -15.48
C LYS A 66 -15.63 -12.14 -14.18
N SER A 67 -16.15 -13.30 -13.78
CA SER A 67 -16.87 -13.52 -12.52
C SER A 67 -16.36 -14.75 -11.77
N GLY A 68 -16.89 -14.97 -10.56
CA GLY A 68 -16.50 -16.05 -9.66
C GLY A 68 -15.13 -15.81 -9.00
N ASP A 69 -14.87 -16.53 -7.90
CA ASP A 69 -13.82 -16.18 -6.94
C ASP A 69 -12.39 -16.50 -7.41
N GLY A 70 -12.20 -17.47 -8.30
CA GLY A 70 -10.85 -17.87 -8.71
C GLY A 70 -10.28 -17.04 -9.85
N ASP A 71 -8.99 -17.23 -10.10
CA ASP A 71 -8.26 -16.42 -11.05
C ASP A 71 -8.47 -16.87 -12.50
N LEU A 72 -8.63 -15.91 -13.42
CA LEU A 72 -8.53 -16.15 -14.86
C LEU A 72 -7.20 -15.59 -15.36
N SER A 73 -6.30 -16.45 -15.82
CA SER A 73 -5.05 -16.04 -16.46
C SER A 73 -5.19 -15.99 -17.97
N LEU A 74 -5.01 -14.80 -18.55
CA LEU A 74 -4.99 -14.59 -19.98
C LEU A 74 -3.55 -14.41 -20.46
N SER A 75 -3.12 -15.25 -21.40
CA SER A 75 -1.74 -15.22 -21.93
C SER A 75 -1.65 -14.85 -23.41
N ALA A 76 -2.74 -14.96 -24.17
CA ALA A 76 -2.78 -14.55 -25.57
C ALA A 76 -2.79 -13.02 -25.74
N ALA A 77 -2.40 -12.56 -26.93
CA ALA A 77 -2.69 -11.20 -27.38
C ALA A 77 -4.16 -11.13 -27.80
N ASN A 78 -5.01 -10.56 -26.94
CA ASN A 78 -6.44 -10.50 -27.12
C ASN A 78 -6.86 -9.25 -27.90
N THR A 79 -7.92 -9.35 -28.69
CA THR A 79 -8.34 -8.31 -29.65
C THR A 79 -9.79 -7.85 -29.45
N TYR A 80 -10.47 -8.32 -28.40
CA TYR A 80 -11.85 -7.91 -28.14
C TYR A 80 -11.95 -6.40 -27.84
N GLY A 81 -12.97 -5.75 -28.42
CA GLY A 81 -13.07 -4.28 -28.45
C GLY A 81 -13.98 -3.64 -27.40
N GLY A 82 -14.85 -4.41 -26.74
CA GLY A 82 -15.88 -3.87 -25.83
C GLY A 82 -15.40 -3.56 -24.40
N GLY A 83 -14.10 -3.69 -24.14
CA GLY A 83 -13.50 -3.56 -22.81
C GLY A 83 -13.74 -4.77 -21.92
N THR A 84 -13.39 -4.61 -20.64
CA THR A 84 -13.39 -5.70 -19.66
C THR A 84 -14.17 -5.31 -18.41
N THR A 85 -15.00 -6.20 -17.88
CA THR A 85 -15.67 -6.08 -16.58
C THR A 85 -15.22 -7.22 -15.67
N VAL A 86 -14.79 -6.92 -14.45
CA VAL A 86 -14.43 -7.94 -13.44
C VAL A 86 -15.34 -7.79 -12.22
N THR A 87 -16.15 -8.82 -11.95
CA THR A 87 -17.11 -8.85 -10.84
C THR A 87 -16.73 -9.79 -9.70
N GLY A 88 -15.67 -10.58 -9.86
CA GLY A 88 -15.15 -11.48 -8.83
C GLY A 88 -13.81 -12.10 -9.23
N GLY A 89 -13.04 -12.51 -8.22
CA GLY A 89 -11.69 -13.07 -8.37
C GLY A 89 -10.72 -12.09 -9.06
N VAL A 90 -9.58 -12.61 -9.53
CA VAL A 90 -8.57 -11.82 -10.24
C VAL A 90 -8.51 -12.17 -11.72
N LEU A 91 -8.51 -11.17 -12.59
CA LEU A 91 -8.09 -11.30 -13.98
C LEU A 91 -6.58 -11.07 -14.07
N ARG A 92 -5.83 -12.14 -14.31
CA ARG A 92 -4.37 -12.16 -14.35
C ARG A 92 -3.83 -11.88 -15.75
N PHE A 93 -2.78 -11.05 -15.82
CA PHE A 93 -2.10 -10.68 -17.07
C PHE A 93 -0.58 -10.52 -16.86
N THR A 94 0.17 -10.54 -17.96
CA THR A 94 1.61 -10.23 -17.97
C THR A 94 1.95 -8.96 -18.75
N ASN A 95 1.05 -8.50 -19.62
CA ASN A 95 1.23 -7.30 -20.42
C ASN A 95 -0.13 -6.75 -20.88
N ASP A 96 -0.09 -5.54 -21.48
CA ASP A 96 -1.30 -4.82 -21.91
C ASP A 96 -2.14 -5.61 -22.93
N VAL A 97 -1.52 -6.31 -23.89
CA VAL A 97 -2.26 -7.01 -24.94
C VAL A 97 -3.06 -8.21 -24.42
N ASN A 98 -2.80 -8.69 -23.20
CA ASN A 98 -3.64 -9.71 -22.57
C ASN A 98 -5.05 -9.22 -22.20
N LEU A 99 -5.27 -7.91 -22.05
CA LEU A 99 -6.53 -7.35 -21.54
C LEU A 99 -7.46 -6.81 -22.65
N GLY A 100 -7.25 -7.24 -23.90
CA GLY A 100 -8.08 -6.88 -25.06
C GLY A 100 -7.45 -5.80 -25.93
N ALA A 101 -8.26 -5.18 -26.79
CA ALA A 101 -7.80 -4.09 -27.64
C ALA A 101 -7.20 -2.94 -26.80
N ALA A 102 -6.18 -2.26 -27.36
CA ALA A 102 -5.54 -1.14 -26.68
C ALA A 102 -6.55 0.00 -26.42
N GLY A 103 -6.42 0.68 -25.28
CA GLY A 103 -7.25 1.84 -24.92
C GLY A 103 -8.67 1.52 -24.43
N THR A 104 -9.12 0.26 -24.47
CA THR A 104 -10.41 -0.12 -23.89
C THR A 104 -10.37 -0.02 -22.36
N ALA A 105 -11.46 0.43 -21.73
CA ALA A 105 -11.53 0.56 -20.28
C ALA A 105 -11.73 -0.79 -19.57
N ILE A 106 -11.33 -0.82 -18.30
CA ILE A 106 -11.60 -1.91 -17.35
C ILE A 106 -12.60 -1.40 -16.30
N THR A 107 -13.66 -2.15 -16.06
CA THR A 107 -14.64 -1.88 -15.01
C THR A 107 -14.47 -2.91 -13.90
N LEU A 108 -14.24 -2.46 -12.67
CA LEU A 108 -14.17 -3.33 -11.49
C LEU A 108 -15.44 -3.14 -10.65
N ASN A 109 -16.09 -4.25 -10.33
CA ASN A 109 -17.32 -4.30 -9.53
C ASN A 109 -17.30 -5.52 -8.59
N GLY A 110 -16.34 -5.53 -7.67
CA GLY A 110 -16.12 -6.61 -6.70
C GLY A 110 -14.92 -7.50 -7.00
N GLY A 111 -14.39 -7.49 -8.22
CA GLY A 111 -13.19 -8.24 -8.61
C GLY A 111 -11.95 -7.36 -8.75
N ALA A 112 -10.85 -8.00 -9.17
CA ALA A 112 -9.55 -7.36 -9.35
C ALA A 112 -8.94 -7.67 -10.72
N VAL A 113 -8.02 -6.82 -11.17
CA VAL A 113 -7.01 -7.20 -12.16
C VAL A 113 -5.68 -7.38 -11.44
N GLY A 114 -4.80 -8.24 -11.96
CA GLY A 114 -3.52 -8.44 -11.31
C GLY A 114 -2.41 -8.98 -12.20
N THR A 115 -1.18 -8.70 -11.81
CA THR A 115 0.00 -9.24 -12.46
C THR A 115 0.25 -10.68 -12.01
N THR A 116 1.20 -11.35 -12.67
CA THR A 116 1.74 -12.63 -12.22
C THR A 116 3.21 -12.46 -11.86
N LYS A 117 3.81 -13.46 -11.20
CA LYS A 117 5.26 -13.47 -10.94
C LYS A 117 6.12 -13.38 -12.21
N ASP A 118 5.56 -13.75 -13.36
CA ASP A 118 6.25 -13.76 -14.65
C ASP A 118 6.11 -12.41 -15.39
N THR A 119 5.35 -11.46 -14.83
CA THR A 119 5.24 -10.10 -15.35
C THR A 119 6.59 -9.38 -15.24
N PRO A 120 7.13 -8.79 -16.33
CA PRO A 120 8.38 -8.03 -16.28
C PRO A 120 8.31 -6.87 -15.28
N ALA A 121 9.41 -6.64 -14.55
CA ALA A 121 9.50 -5.54 -13.61
C ALA A 121 9.28 -4.18 -14.30
N ALA A 122 8.62 -3.26 -13.60
CA ALA A 122 8.26 -1.93 -14.08
C ALA A 122 7.40 -1.91 -15.36
N THR A 123 6.63 -2.97 -15.61
CA THR A 123 5.58 -2.95 -16.64
C THR A 123 4.61 -1.80 -16.33
N SER A 124 4.27 -1.00 -17.33
CA SER A 124 3.35 0.14 -17.22
C SER A 124 2.09 -0.10 -18.05
N ILE A 125 0.93 0.15 -17.45
CA ILE A 125 -0.38 0.08 -18.12
C ILE A 125 -1.09 1.43 -18.03
N ASP A 126 -1.61 1.92 -19.15
CA ASP A 126 -2.26 3.23 -19.27
C ASP A 126 -3.79 3.14 -19.40
N ARG A 127 -4.36 1.94 -19.32
CA ARG A 127 -5.80 1.73 -19.41
C ARG A 127 -6.55 2.45 -18.29
N LYS A 128 -7.72 2.99 -18.65
CA LYS A 128 -8.64 3.58 -17.67
C LYS A 128 -9.32 2.49 -16.85
N ILE A 129 -9.42 2.70 -15.54
CA ILE A 129 -10.23 1.89 -14.64
C ILE A 129 -11.44 2.69 -14.16
N VAL A 130 -12.60 2.03 -14.16
CA VAL A 130 -13.82 2.51 -13.50
C VAL A 130 -14.19 1.56 -12.37
N LEU A 131 -14.17 2.05 -11.13
CA LEU A 131 -14.65 1.37 -9.93
C LEU A 131 -16.16 1.55 -9.81
N ALA A 132 -16.92 0.69 -10.48
CA ALA A 132 -18.39 0.64 -10.37
C ALA A 132 -18.84 0.12 -9.00
N GLY A 133 -18.02 -0.74 -8.39
CA GLY A 133 -18.03 -1.09 -6.98
C GLY A 133 -16.59 -1.08 -6.44
N ASN A 134 -16.37 -1.65 -5.26
CA ASN A 134 -14.99 -1.86 -4.79
C ASN A 134 -14.22 -2.71 -5.81
N GLY A 135 -12.95 -2.39 -6.05
CA GLY A 135 -12.15 -3.09 -7.05
C GLY A 135 -10.70 -3.21 -6.63
N GLY A 136 -10.08 -4.32 -7.03
CA GLY A 136 -8.72 -4.66 -6.64
C GLY A 136 -7.68 -4.46 -7.74
N ILE A 137 -6.46 -4.17 -7.32
CA ILE A 137 -5.23 -4.37 -8.07
C ILE A 137 -4.34 -5.31 -7.26
N ASP A 138 -4.14 -6.52 -7.78
CA ASP A 138 -3.27 -7.53 -7.18
C ASP A 138 -1.91 -7.49 -7.89
N VAL A 139 -0.88 -7.01 -7.21
CA VAL A 139 0.47 -6.95 -7.80
C VAL A 139 1.34 -8.04 -7.21
N ALA A 140 1.76 -8.97 -8.06
CA ALA A 140 2.69 -10.02 -7.71
C ALA A 140 4.15 -9.54 -7.82
N LEU A 141 4.97 -9.92 -6.84
CA LEU A 141 6.45 -9.88 -6.77
C LEU A 141 7.18 -8.60 -7.22
N HIS A 142 7.06 -8.22 -8.50
CA HIS A 142 7.80 -7.13 -9.10
C HIS A 142 7.02 -5.80 -9.06
N PRO A 143 7.72 -4.64 -9.08
CA PRO A 143 7.08 -3.34 -9.21
C PRO A 143 6.26 -3.22 -10.50
N PHE A 144 5.10 -2.58 -10.40
CA PHE A 144 4.16 -2.40 -11.49
C PHE A 144 3.58 -0.98 -11.49
N ILE A 145 3.50 -0.36 -12.66
CA ILE A 145 3.09 1.04 -12.82
C ILE A 145 1.71 1.11 -13.47
N TRP A 146 0.82 1.92 -12.91
CA TRP A 146 -0.44 2.29 -13.56
C TRP A 146 -0.50 3.79 -13.82
N SER A 147 -0.41 4.14 -15.10
CA SER A 147 -0.48 5.53 -15.58
C SER A 147 -1.88 5.95 -16.01
N GLY A 148 -2.77 4.98 -16.24
CA GLY A 148 -4.18 5.24 -16.55
C GLY A 148 -4.94 5.85 -15.36
N SER A 149 -5.99 6.62 -15.64
CA SER A 149 -6.84 7.17 -14.58
C SER A 149 -7.72 6.08 -13.95
N ILE A 150 -7.82 6.07 -12.62
CA ILE A 150 -8.80 5.29 -11.87
C ILE A 150 -9.90 6.22 -11.37
N SER A 151 -11.15 5.91 -11.69
CA SER A 151 -12.33 6.72 -11.39
C SER A 151 -13.47 5.86 -10.83
N GLY A 152 -14.61 6.46 -10.47
CA GLY A 152 -15.81 5.74 -10.06
C GLY A 152 -16.19 5.93 -8.59
N GLY A 153 -17.27 5.28 -8.16
CA GLY A 153 -17.78 5.42 -6.79
C GLY A 153 -17.09 4.51 -5.78
N GLY A 154 -16.45 3.42 -6.25
CA GLY A 154 -15.90 2.37 -5.40
C GLY A 154 -14.57 2.69 -4.72
N ARG A 155 -14.16 1.79 -3.83
CA ARG A 155 -12.86 1.79 -3.16
C ARG A 155 -11.83 1.08 -4.00
N LEU A 156 -10.62 1.63 -4.08
CA LEU A 156 -9.45 0.93 -4.62
C LEU A 156 -8.84 0.03 -3.54
N ILE A 157 -8.62 -1.24 -3.85
CA ILE A 157 -7.97 -2.21 -2.96
C ILE A 157 -6.66 -2.64 -3.61
N LYS A 158 -5.54 -2.46 -2.93
CA LYS A 158 -4.22 -2.98 -3.33
C LYS A 158 -3.91 -4.24 -2.53
N SER A 159 -3.66 -5.34 -3.22
CA SER A 159 -3.24 -6.64 -2.65
C SER A 159 -2.00 -7.19 -3.38
N GLY A 160 -1.49 -8.33 -2.93
CA GLY A 160 -0.28 -8.95 -3.44
C GLY A 160 1.00 -8.26 -2.97
N ASP A 161 2.09 -9.02 -2.87
CA ASP A 161 3.34 -8.59 -2.24
C ASP A 161 4.11 -7.49 -3.00
N GLY A 162 3.81 -7.30 -4.29
CA GLY A 162 4.55 -6.37 -5.15
C GLY A 162 4.23 -4.89 -4.88
N GLU A 163 5.11 -4.02 -5.36
CA GLU A 163 4.92 -2.57 -5.36
C GLU A 163 4.00 -2.14 -6.51
N PHE A 164 3.01 -1.32 -6.20
CA PHE A 164 2.10 -0.71 -7.16
C PHE A 164 2.28 0.80 -7.19
N GLU A 165 2.75 1.35 -8.31
CA GLU A 165 2.94 2.79 -8.46
C GLU A 165 1.77 3.41 -9.24
N LEU A 166 1.10 4.39 -8.61
CA LEU A 166 0.07 5.20 -9.25
C LEU A 166 0.68 6.50 -9.80
N THR A 167 0.79 6.58 -11.13
CA THR A 167 1.27 7.79 -11.81
C THR A 167 0.15 8.57 -12.48
N GLY A 168 -0.99 7.94 -12.77
CA GLY A 168 -2.22 8.62 -13.25
C GLY A 168 -2.86 9.54 -12.20
N THR A 169 -3.76 10.43 -12.63
CA THR A 169 -4.62 11.21 -11.70
C THR A 169 -5.89 10.42 -11.43
N ASN A 170 -6.23 10.25 -10.15
CA ASN A 170 -7.32 9.35 -9.74
C ASN A 170 -8.46 10.11 -9.05
N THR A 171 -9.70 9.70 -9.31
CA THR A 171 -10.92 10.41 -8.86
C THR A 171 -11.94 9.50 -8.19
N TYR A 172 -11.58 8.25 -7.87
CA TYR A 172 -12.50 7.34 -7.20
C TYR A 172 -12.90 7.82 -5.79
N ALA A 173 -14.13 7.53 -5.37
CA ALA A 173 -14.78 8.27 -4.28
C ALA A 173 -14.80 7.56 -2.90
N ALA A 174 -14.46 6.28 -2.79
CA ALA A 174 -14.57 5.54 -1.51
C ALA A 174 -13.22 5.21 -0.83
N GLY A 175 -12.18 5.95 -1.16
CA GLY A 175 -10.85 5.85 -0.56
C GLY A 175 -10.01 4.69 -1.09
N THR A 176 -8.88 4.47 -0.44
CA THR A 176 -7.86 3.48 -0.83
C THR A 176 -7.57 2.55 0.35
N ARG A 177 -7.55 1.24 0.12
CA ARG A 177 -7.09 0.24 1.09
C ARG A 177 -5.88 -0.51 0.53
N VAL A 178 -4.83 -0.64 1.33
CA VAL A 178 -3.66 -1.46 1.03
C VAL A 178 -3.66 -2.62 2.02
N GLU A 179 -3.90 -3.82 1.52
CA GLU A 179 -3.95 -5.07 2.31
C GLU A 179 -2.57 -5.72 2.36
N GLU A 180 -1.83 -5.68 1.25
CA GLU A 180 -0.51 -6.31 1.09
C GLU A 180 0.38 -5.51 0.13
N GLY A 181 1.69 -5.74 0.27
CA GLY A 181 2.72 -5.06 -0.52
C GLY A 181 2.75 -3.56 -0.26
N VAL A 182 3.17 -2.80 -1.29
CA VAL A 182 3.38 -1.34 -1.19
C VAL A 182 2.59 -0.63 -2.28
N LEU A 183 1.92 0.46 -1.90
CA LEU A 183 1.37 1.46 -2.82
C LEU A 183 2.32 2.66 -2.88
N ARG A 184 2.95 2.91 -4.03
CA ARG A 184 3.87 4.02 -4.27
C ARG A 184 3.16 5.20 -4.93
N ILE A 185 3.32 6.40 -4.37
CA ILE A 185 2.68 7.64 -4.85
C ILE A 185 3.60 8.85 -4.72
N ALA A 186 3.44 9.80 -5.65
CA ALA A 186 4.16 11.09 -5.65
C ALA A 186 3.30 12.28 -5.15
N SER A 187 2.00 12.09 -4.90
CA SER A 187 1.12 13.14 -4.37
C SER A 187 -0.19 12.59 -3.81
N ASP A 188 -0.89 13.39 -2.98
CA ASP A 188 -2.20 13.02 -2.42
C ASP A 188 -3.26 12.72 -3.50
N ALA A 189 -3.21 13.43 -4.63
CA ALA A 189 -4.14 13.25 -5.75
C ALA A 189 -4.07 11.86 -6.41
N LYS A 190 -3.06 11.06 -6.08
CA LYS A 190 -2.97 9.66 -6.52
C LYS A 190 -3.92 8.74 -5.75
N LEU A 191 -4.40 9.14 -4.57
CA LEU A 191 -5.23 8.33 -3.68
C LEU A 191 -6.74 8.47 -3.90
N GLY A 192 -7.16 9.04 -5.03
CA GLY A 192 -8.57 9.26 -5.37
C GLY A 192 -9.10 10.61 -4.88
N ALA A 193 -10.42 10.75 -4.78
CA ALA A 193 -11.09 11.98 -4.37
C ALA A 193 -10.58 12.47 -3.00
N ALA A 194 -10.33 13.76 -2.85
CA ALA A 194 -9.83 14.38 -1.62
C ALA A 194 -10.75 14.11 -0.42
N GLY A 195 -10.18 14.04 0.79
CA GLY A 195 -10.91 13.82 2.04
C GLY A 195 -11.39 12.38 2.28
N THR A 196 -11.16 11.45 1.36
CA THR A 196 -11.42 10.02 1.57
C THR A 196 -10.27 9.37 2.34
N HIS A 197 -10.54 8.30 3.09
CA HIS A 197 -9.55 7.65 3.94
C HIS A 197 -8.50 6.87 3.12
N LEU A 198 -7.32 6.71 3.74
CA LEU A 198 -6.33 5.71 3.38
C LEU A 198 -6.32 4.65 4.49
N ASN A 199 -6.53 3.38 4.14
CA ASN A 199 -6.50 2.27 5.08
C ASN A 199 -5.27 1.39 4.83
N LEU A 200 -4.33 1.36 5.77
CA LEU A 200 -3.18 0.46 5.75
C LEU A 200 -3.49 -0.73 6.67
N ASP A 201 -3.69 -1.90 6.07
CA ASP A 201 -4.20 -3.08 6.77
C ASP A 201 -3.18 -4.19 6.84
N GLY A 202 -3.07 -4.86 7.99
CA GLY A 202 -2.39 -6.15 8.13
C GLY A 202 -0.88 -6.18 7.81
N GLY A 203 -0.28 -5.06 7.41
CA GLY A 203 1.08 -4.98 6.90
C GLY A 203 1.21 -4.18 5.60
N GLY A 204 0.10 -3.83 4.94
CA GLY A 204 0.09 -2.99 3.75
C GLY A 204 0.81 -1.65 3.93
N GLY A 205 1.57 -1.25 2.90
CA GLY A 205 2.44 -0.09 2.94
C GLY A 205 2.05 1.05 1.99
N LEU A 206 2.35 2.28 2.40
CA LEU A 206 2.42 3.45 1.54
C LEU A 206 3.89 3.86 1.35
N SER A 207 4.33 4.07 0.11
CA SER A 207 5.61 4.69 -0.22
C SER A 207 5.38 6.09 -0.80
N ALA A 208 5.91 7.11 -0.14
CA ALA A 208 5.96 8.47 -0.66
C ALA A 208 7.25 8.67 -1.44
N SER A 209 7.12 8.83 -2.76
CA SER A 209 8.22 9.03 -3.69
C SER A 209 8.59 10.49 -3.94
N ALA A 210 7.89 11.41 -3.28
CA ALA A 210 8.06 12.85 -3.39
C ALA A 210 7.54 13.52 -2.12
N THR A 211 7.90 14.78 -1.94
CA THR A 211 7.45 15.61 -0.82
C THR A 211 6.04 16.11 -1.04
N PHE A 212 5.11 15.75 -0.15
CA PHE A 212 3.74 16.25 -0.18
C PHE A 212 3.05 16.16 1.19
N ALA A 213 1.90 16.80 1.31
CA ALA A 213 1.03 16.72 2.48
C ALA A 213 -0.32 16.05 2.12
N SER A 214 -0.91 15.38 3.10
CA SER A 214 -2.25 14.79 3.01
C SER A 214 -3.06 15.11 4.27
N THR A 215 -4.29 15.58 4.05
CA THR A 215 -5.29 15.80 5.11
C THR A 215 -6.20 14.60 5.34
N ARG A 216 -5.97 13.50 4.61
CA ARG A 216 -6.81 12.30 4.69
C ARG A 216 -6.66 11.63 6.06
N PRO A 217 -7.75 11.14 6.65
CA PRO A 217 -7.65 10.18 7.74
C PRO A 217 -6.88 8.94 7.29
N VAL A 218 -5.98 8.45 8.14
CA VAL A 218 -5.25 7.20 7.92
C VAL A 218 -5.69 6.17 8.95
N TRP A 219 -6.19 5.04 8.49
CA TRP A 219 -6.61 3.94 9.36
C TRP A 219 -5.55 2.85 9.36
N LEU A 220 -5.06 2.48 10.55
CA LEU A 220 -4.12 1.39 10.74
C LEU A 220 -4.89 0.17 11.25
N THR A 221 -5.37 -0.69 10.35
CA THR A 221 -6.16 -1.86 10.72
C THR A 221 -5.31 -3.12 10.77
N GLY A 222 -5.78 -4.15 11.48
CA GLY A 222 -5.02 -5.39 11.67
C GLY A 222 -3.80 -5.18 12.55
N ALA A 223 -2.67 -5.81 12.20
CA ALA A 223 -1.47 -5.79 13.04
C ALA A 223 -0.69 -4.47 12.96
N ARG A 224 -0.52 -3.92 11.76
CA ARG A 224 0.29 -2.71 11.50
C ARG A 224 -0.01 -2.11 10.13
N GLY A 225 0.34 -0.83 9.95
CA GLY A 225 0.49 -0.20 8.64
C GLY A 225 1.89 0.37 8.47
N ILE A 226 2.42 0.31 7.24
CA ILE A 226 3.79 0.76 6.93
C ILE A 226 3.72 2.08 6.16
N VAL A 227 4.50 3.06 6.59
CA VAL A 227 4.73 4.30 5.84
C VAL A 227 6.22 4.41 5.55
N LEU A 228 6.56 4.35 4.26
CA LEU A 228 7.89 4.52 3.72
C LEU A 228 8.00 5.90 3.08
N VAL A 229 9.09 6.62 3.37
CA VAL A 229 9.38 7.91 2.74
C VAL A 229 10.77 7.82 2.12
N ASP A 230 10.85 8.13 0.82
CA ASP A 230 12.10 8.08 0.04
C ASP A 230 13.14 9.09 0.54
N ALA A 231 14.39 8.90 0.12
CA ALA A 231 15.51 9.73 0.56
C ALA A 231 15.34 11.20 0.14
N GLY A 232 15.50 12.12 1.09
CA GLY A 232 15.34 13.55 0.85
C GLY A 232 13.89 14.03 0.77
N GLU A 233 12.92 13.12 0.85
CA GLU A 233 11.51 13.46 0.78
C GLU A 233 10.86 13.60 2.15
N THR A 234 9.75 14.33 2.19
CA THR A 234 8.93 14.51 3.39
C THR A 234 7.46 14.23 3.11
N LEU A 235 6.86 13.31 3.85
CA LEU A 235 5.41 13.10 3.87
C LEU A 235 4.82 13.74 5.12
N THR A 236 3.89 14.69 4.94
CA THR A 236 3.11 15.25 6.06
C THR A 236 1.71 14.66 6.10
N LEU A 237 1.36 13.98 7.19
CA LEU A 237 0.00 13.51 7.47
C LEU A 237 -0.63 14.40 8.54
N SER A 238 -1.56 15.25 8.11
CA SER A 238 -2.29 16.17 8.99
C SER A 238 -3.70 15.69 9.33
N GLY A 239 -4.21 14.68 8.62
CA GLY A 239 -5.40 13.94 9.03
C GLY A 239 -5.12 13.06 10.26
N VAL A 240 -6.19 12.64 10.94
CA VAL A 240 -6.08 11.73 12.09
C VAL A 240 -5.62 10.35 11.63
N VAL A 241 -4.54 9.86 12.24
CA VAL A 241 -4.13 8.46 12.19
C VAL A 241 -4.80 7.71 13.34
N SER A 242 -5.60 6.68 13.07
CA SER A 242 -6.44 5.99 14.07
C SER A 242 -6.38 4.46 13.94
N GLU A 243 -7.28 3.79 14.69
CA GLU A 243 -7.44 2.33 14.77
C GLU A 243 -6.38 1.59 15.62
N SER A 244 -6.52 0.27 15.75
CA SER A 244 -5.73 -0.52 16.71
C SER A 244 -4.34 -0.93 16.21
N GLY A 245 -4.05 -0.79 14.92
CA GLY A 245 -2.79 -1.21 14.32
C GLY A 245 -1.61 -0.32 14.73
N ALA A 246 -0.41 -0.90 14.70
CA ALA A 246 0.83 -0.15 14.92
C ALA A 246 1.23 0.67 13.68
N LEU A 247 1.84 1.83 13.88
CA LEU A 247 2.51 2.57 12.81
C LEU A 247 3.95 2.08 12.66
N VAL A 248 4.35 1.73 11.43
CA VAL A 248 5.76 1.49 11.10
C VAL A 248 6.26 2.58 10.15
N LYS A 249 7.12 3.46 10.64
CA LYS A 249 7.88 4.39 9.80
C LYS A 249 9.14 3.70 9.27
N SER A 250 9.32 3.73 7.96
CA SER A 250 10.48 3.21 7.24
C SER A 250 10.94 4.19 6.15
N GLY A 251 11.99 3.83 5.43
CA GLY A 251 12.62 4.69 4.42
C GLY A 251 13.42 5.84 5.05
N PRO A 252 14.41 6.38 4.34
CA PRO A 252 15.34 7.38 4.88
C PRO A 252 14.78 8.80 4.99
N GLY A 253 13.65 9.13 4.37
CA GLY A 253 13.02 10.45 4.46
C GLY A 253 12.24 10.70 5.75
N ASP A 254 11.58 11.85 5.83
CA ASP A 254 10.86 12.29 7.03
C ASP A 254 9.36 12.03 6.92
N LEU A 255 8.76 11.49 7.98
CA LEU A 255 7.30 11.43 8.15
C LEU A 255 6.91 12.44 9.23
N ILE A 256 6.09 13.42 8.88
CA ILE A 256 5.53 14.39 9.81
C ILE A 256 4.12 13.95 10.18
N LEU A 257 3.86 13.73 11.47
CA LEU A 257 2.52 13.58 12.01
C LEU A 257 2.11 14.88 12.71
N SER A 258 1.08 15.56 12.19
CA SER A 258 0.57 16.81 12.77
C SER A 258 -0.87 16.73 13.27
N GLY A 259 -1.61 15.67 12.87
CA GLY A 259 -2.96 15.40 13.38
C GLY A 259 -3.00 15.00 14.87
N ALA A 260 -4.18 15.08 15.48
CA ALA A 260 -4.44 14.53 16.80
C ALA A 260 -4.68 13.02 16.68
N ASN A 261 -3.62 12.23 16.78
CA ASN A 261 -3.63 10.83 16.40
C ASN A 261 -4.09 9.93 17.54
N THR A 262 -4.84 8.88 17.22
CA THR A 262 -5.50 7.99 18.19
C THR A 262 -5.16 6.52 18.01
N TYR A 263 -4.29 6.18 17.04
CA TYR A 263 -3.89 4.79 16.85
C TYR A 263 -3.27 4.20 18.12
N SER A 264 -3.62 2.96 18.45
CA SER A 264 -3.28 2.38 19.75
C SER A 264 -2.25 1.26 19.71
N GLY A 265 -1.87 0.77 18.52
CA GLY A 265 -0.89 -0.31 18.37
C GLY A 265 0.57 0.07 18.63
N GLY A 266 0.85 1.36 18.85
CA GLY A 266 2.20 1.89 19.09
C GLY A 266 2.93 2.27 17.82
N THR A 267 4.18 2.71 17.98
CA THR A 267 5.01 3.22 16.86
C THR A 267 6.32 2.47 16.78
N THR A 268 6.71 2.01 15.59
CA THR A 268 8.05 1.51 15.30
C THR A 268 8.71 2.39 14.23
N VAL A 269 9.95 2.84 14.47
CA VAL A 269 10.72 3.65 13.52
C VAL A 269 11.99 2.90 13.11
N THR A 270 12.02 2.47 11.86
CA THR A 270 13.09 1.62 11.29
C THR A 270 14.05 2.38 10.37
N GLY A 271 13.69 3.61 9.98
CA GLY A 271 14.53 4.47 9.14
C GLY A 271 13.98 5.89 9.05
N GLY A 272 14.86 6.84 8.72
CA GLY A 272 14.55 8.27 8.64
C GLY A 272 14.10 8.85 9.98
N VAL A 273 13.36 9.95 9.94
CA VAL A 273 12.82 10.62 11.14
C VAL A 273 11.29 10.61 11.14
N LEU A 274 10.68 10.20 12.25
CA LEU A 274 9.29 10.48 12.57
C LEU A 274 9.22 11.82 13.33
N ARG A 275 8.71 12.86 12.68
CA ARG A 275 8.60 14.20 13.24
C ARG A 275 7.22 14.47 13.85
N PHE A 276 7.23 15.16 14.98
CA PHE A 276 6.03 15.53 15.75
C PHE A 276 6.18 16.90 16.39
N ALA A 277 5.06 17.53 16.74
CA ALA A 277 5.05 18.80 17.45
C ALA A 277 4.80 18.62 18.96
N ASN A 278 3.95 17.66 19.32
CA ASN A 278 3.57 17.34 20.70
C ASN A 278 3.26 15.85 20.86
N ASP A 279 3.15 15.37 22.11
CA ASP A 279 2.93 13.96 22.42
C ASP A 279 1.68 13.36 21.75
N GLY A 280 0.61 14.16 21.64
CA GLY A 280 -0.66 13.74 21.03
C GLY A 280 -0.56 13.46 19.52
N ASN A 281 0.52 13.86 18.85
CA ASN A 281 0.77 13.47 17.46
C ASN A 281 1.25 12.02 17.33
N LEU A 282 1.68 11.36 18.41
CA LEU A 282 2.30 10.03 18.37
C LEU A 282 1.34 8.88 18.73
N GLY A 283 0.03 9.11 18.60
CA GLY A 283 -1.00 8.11 18.86
C GLY A 283 -1.33 7.97 20.35
N ALA A 284 -1.87 6.83 20.78
CA ALA A 284 -2.15 6.56 22.19
C ALA A 284 -0.85 6.33 22.99
N ALA A 285 -0.73 6.90 24.19
CA ALA A 285 0.50 6.85 24.99
C ALA A 285 0.87 5.46 25.53
N ALA A 286 -0.10 4.55 25.62
CA ALA A 286 0.05 3.27 26.30
C ALA A 286 1.11 2.33 25.67
N THR A 287 1.32 2.42 24.35
CA THR A 287 2.13 1.44 23.59
C THR A 287 3.53 1.92 23.19
N GLY A 288 3.98 3.08 23.70
CA GLY A 288 5.37 3.53 23.57
C GLY A 288 5.87 3.64 22.12
N ILE A 289 7.20 3.74 21.99
CA ILE A 289 7.89 3.86 20.70
C ILE A 289 9.04 2.86 20.67
N MET A 290 9.16 2.10 19.58
CA MET A 290 10.33 1.27 19.32
C MET A 290 11.19 1.91 18.22
N LEU A 291 12.46 2.13 18.51
CA LEU A 291 13.44 2.58 17.50
C LEU A 291 14.33 1.40 17.12
N ASN A 292 14.47 1.17 15.82
CA ASN A 292 15.30 0.11 15.27
C ASN A 292 16.06 0.60 14.03
N GLY A 293 16.92 1.60 14.23
CA GLY A 293 17.73 2.23 13.19
C GLY A 293 17.19 3.56 12.66
N GLY A 294 15.97 3.94 13.03
CA GLY A 294 15.40 5.27 12.75
C GLY A 294 15.39 6.19 13.96
N ALA A 295 14.84 7.39 13.78
CA ALA A 295 14.76 8.41 14.83
C ALA A 295 13.34 8.97 15.00
N VAL A 296 13.05 9.50 16.18
CA VAL A 296 11.96 10.45 16.39
C VAL A 296 12.53 11.85 16.49
N GLY A 297 11.77 12.88 16.11
CA GLY A 297 12.28 14.24 16.15
C GLY A 297 11.23 15.33 16.27
N THR A 298 11.67 16.50 16.70
CA THR A 298 10.83 17.70 16.70
C THR A 298 10.64 18.25 15.28
N MET A 299 9.56 18.99 15.06
CA MET A 299 9.43 19.84 13.87
C MET A 299 10.37 21.05 13.97
N THR A 300 10.78 21.63 12.85
CA THR A 300 11.69 22.81 12.86
C THR A 300 11.05 24.06 13.46
N ASP A 301 9.72 24.19 13.34
CA ASP A 301 8.96 25.39 13.72
C ASP A 301 8.21 25.27 15.05
N THR A 302 8.44 24.21 15.83
CA THR A 302 7.77 24.05 17.13
C THR A 302 8.32 24.99 18.22
N PRO A 303 7.48 25.53 19.12
CA PRO A 303 7.92 26.35 20.25
C PRO A 303 8.93 25.63 21.15
N ALA A 304 9.71 26.43 21.89
CA ALA A 304 10.97 26.04 22.55
C ALA A 304 10.91 25.03 23.72
N ALA A 305 9.81 24.32 23.94
CA ALA A 305 9.76 23.22 24.91
C ALA A 305 8.62 22.24 24.60
N THR A 306 8.95 21.01 24.22
CA THR A 306 8.00 19.89 24.16
C THR A 306 8.36 18.88 25.25
N SER A 307 7.37 18.37 25.98
CA SER A 307 7.56 17.25 26.91
C SER A 307 6.90 15.99 26.36
N ILE A 308 7.62 14.87 26.44
CA ILE A 308 7.18 13.56 25.96
C ILE A 308 7.34 12.55 27.10
N SER A 309 6.25 11.88 27.49
CA SER A 309 6.22 10.90 28.58
C SER A 309 6.23 9.45 28.10
N ARG A 310 6.32 9.23 26.79
CA ARG A 310 6.31 7.90 26.18
C ARG A 310 7.61 7.16 26.43
N ASN A 311 7.49 5.89 26.77
CA ASN A 311 8.66 5.02 26.84
C ASN A 311 9.23 4.76 25.43
N ILE A 312 10.56 4.71 25.33
CA ILE A 312 11.27 4.24 24.14
C ILE A 312 11.89 2.87 24.43
N THR A 313 11.77 1.94 23.49
CA THR A 313 12.60 0.74 23.43
C THR A 313 13.58 0.86 22.26
N LEU A 314 14.88 0.77 22.54
CA LEU A 314 15.96 0.71 21.55
C LEU A 314 16.23 -0.74 21.18
N ALA A 315 15.80 -1.15 19.98
CA ALA A 315 16.10 -2.46 19.43
C ALA A 315 17.60 -2.57 19.04
N SER A 316 18.03 -3.72 18.50
CA SER A 316 19.45 -4.00 18.23
C SER A 316 20.16 -2.96 17.36
N ASN A 317 19.45 -2.32 16.43
CA ASN A 317 20.02 -1.29 15.56
C ASN A 317 20.06 0.10 16.22
N GLY A 318 19.65 0.24 17.48
CA GLY A 318 19.57 1.50 18.20
C GLY A 318 18.51 2.45 17.66
N GLY A 319 18.64 3.72 18.00
CA GLY A 319 17.68 4.74 17.58
C GLY A 319 18.09 6.15 17.91
N GLY A 320 17.54 7.11 17.16
CA GLY A 320 17.84 8.52 17.33
C GLY A 320 16.72 9.33 18.01
N ILE A 321 17.13 10.41 18.67
CA ILE A 321 16.24 11.52 19.04
C ILE A 321 16.82 12.79 18.42
N ASP A 322 16.08 13.37 17.47
CA ASP A 322 16.41 14.59 16.72
C ASP A 322 15.74 15.81 17.34
N VAL A 323 16.53 16.69 17.95
CA VAL A 323 16.04 18.01 18.38
C VAL A 323 16.50 19.01 17.33
N ALA A 324 15.63 19.27 16.35
CA ALA A 324 16.03 19.77 15.03
C ALA A 324 16.75 21.13 15.08
N ALA A 325 16.12 22.14 15.72
CA ALA A 325 16.66 23.49 15.77
C ALA A 325 17.35 23.82 17.10
N GLN A 326 18.37 24.68 17.05
CA GLN A 326 19.17 25.10 18.21
C GLN A 326 18.34 25.77 19.32
N SER A 327 17.27 26.47 18.95
CA SER A 327 16.35 27.14 19.88
C SER A 327 15.41 26.17 20.62
N GLN A 328 15.39 24.90 20.24
CA GLN A 328 14.47 23.92 20.79
C GLN A 328 15.11 23.14 21.96
N SER A 329 14.28 22.88 22.97
CA SER A 329 14.56 21.95 24.04
C SER A 329 13.47 20.89 24.09
N LEU A 330 13.84 19.61 24.04
CA LEU A 330 12.91 18.47 24.14
C LEU A 330 13.14 17.78 25.48
N SER A 331 12.13 17.76 26.34
CA SER A 331 12.15 16.99 27.59
C SER A 331 11.52 15.62 27.39
N TRP A 332 12.27 14.56 27.65
CA TRP A 332 11.83 13.18 27.56
C TRP A 332 11.81 12.56 28.96
N SER A 333 10.60 12.39 29.50
CA SER A 333 10.37 11.83 30.84
C SER A 333 10.00 10.35 30.84
N GLY A 334 9.61 9.79 29.70
CA GLY A 334 9.44 8.35 29.56
C GLY A 334 10.78 7.62 29.68
N ASN A 335 10.75 6.37 30.14
CA ASN A 335 11.96 5.57 30.27
C ASN A 335 12.46 5.13 28.89
N ILE A 336 13.78 5.15 28.69
CA ILE A 336 14.43 4.55 27.52
C ILE A 336 15.08 3.23 27.95
N SER A 337 14.74 2.12 27.29
CA SER A 337 15.24 0.77 27.59
C SER A 337 15.69 0.04 26.32
N GLY A 338 16.13 -1.22 26.44
CA GLY A 338 16.49 -2.07 25.31
C GLY A 338 17.99 -2.32 25.16
N ASN A 339 18.38 -3.00 24.08
CA ASN A 339 19.78 -3.40 23.86
C ASN A 339 20.56 -2.43 22.96
N GLY A 340 19.86 -1.60 22.18
CA GLY A 340 20.48 -0.67 21.23
C GLY A 340 21.08 0.58 21.88
N GLY A 341 21.88 1.29 21.10
CA GLY A 341 22.43 2.60 21.47
C GLY A 341 21.49 3.77 21.17
N LEU A 342 21.63 4.84 21.95
CA LEU A 342 20.90 6.09 21.77
C LEU A 342 21.74 7.10 21.00
N PHE A 343 21.19 7.67 19.92
CA PHE A 343 21.82 8.73 19.14
C PHE A 343 21.09 10.06 19.37
N LYS A 344 21.72 11.00 20.07
CA LYS A 344 21.24 12.38 20.12
C LYS A 344 21.73 13.11 18.87
N ILE A 345 20.80 13.50 18.01
CA ILE A 345 21.03 14.26 16.77
C ILE A 345 20.28 15.61 16.80
N GLY A 346 20.48 16.44 15.78
CA GLY A 346 19.91 17.79 15.71
C GLY A 346 20.62 18.83 16.59
N ALA A 347 20.46 20.10 16.27
CA ALA A 347 21.21 21.20 16.89
C ALA A 347 20.72 21.59 18.30
N GLY A 348 19.50 21.21 18.68
CA GLY A 348 18.88 21.60 19.95
C GLY A 348 19.28 20.75 21.15
N THR A 349 18.61 20.99 22.27
CA THR A 349 18.86 20.34 23.55
C THR A 349 17.89 19.19 23.80
N LEU A 350 18.40 17.99 24.08
CA LEU A 350 17.61 16.88 24.63
C LEU A 350 17.81 16.82 26.14
N VAL A 351 16.72 16.83 26.88
CA VAL A 351 16.65 16.72 28.33
C VAL A 351 16.07 15.36 28.67
N LEU A 352 16.85 14.46 29.28
CA LEU A 352 16.38 13.16 29.75
C LEU A 352 16.09 13.23 31.25
N THR A 353 14.85 12.89 31.63
CA THR A 353 14.39 12.88 33.03
C THR A 353 13.83 11.52 33.48
N GLY A 354 13.61 10.58 32.54
CA GLY A 354 13.20 9.21 32.84
C GLY A 354 14.34 8.33 33.36
N ASN A 355 13.99 7.16 33.93
CA ASN A 355 14.94 6.16 34.40
C ASN A 355 15.39 5.27 33.24
N ASN A 356 16.52 5.61 32.64
CA ASN A 356 17.01 4.95 31.43
C ASN A 356 17.83 3.70 31.77
N THR A 357 17.58 2.59 31.05
CA THR A 357 18.15 1.25 31.33
C THR A 357 18.67 0.55 30.08
N TYR A 358 18.78 1.25 28.96
CA TYR A 358 19.27 0.65 27.72
C TYR A 358 20.75 0.24 27.85
N ALA A 359 21.11 -0.91 27.28
CA ALA A 359 22.44 -1.50 27.44
C ALA A 359 23.47 -0.98 26.41
N GLY A 360 23.00 -0.42 25.29
CA GLY A 360 23.88 0.19 24.29
C GLY A 360 24.44 1.53 24.75
N GLY A 361 25.48 2.01 24.06
CA GLY A 361 26.08 3.31 24.37
C GLY A 361 25.20 4.51 23.96
N THR A 362 25.51 5.67 24.53
CA THR A 362 24.93 6.96 24.12
C THR A 362 25.93 7.71 23.23
N GLN A 363 25.52 8.11 22.04
CA GLN A 363 26.29 9.00 21.17
C GLN A 363 25.58 10.36 21.06
N VAL A 364 26.29 11.43 21.38
CA VAL A 364 25.85 12.81 21.11
C VAL A 364 26.50 13.27 19.82
N ALA A 365 25.77 13.13 18.70
CA ALA A 365 26.26 13.51 17.38
C ALA A 365 25.89 14.96 17.00
N GLY A 366 25.01 15.62 17.76
CA GLY A 366 24.68 17.03 17.58
C GLY A 366 23.96 17.65 18.78
N GLY A 367 24.12 18.97 18.93
CA GLY A 367 23.46 19.77 19.96
C GLY A 367 23.91 19.40 21.38
N THR A 368 22.98 19.50 22.33
CA THR A 368 23.23 19.26 23.76
C THR A 368 22.42 18.08 24.27
N LEU A 369 23.03 17.21 25.07
CA LEU A 369 22.33 16.23 25.91
C LEU A 369 22.46 16.67 27.37
N TRP A 370 21.32 16.80 28.05
CA TRP A 370 21.24 17.10 29.48
C TRP A 370 20.51 15.95 30.19
N VAL A 371 21.04 15.51 31.33
CA VAL A 371 20.48 14.44 32.17
C VAL A 371 20.14 15.03 33.53
N ALA A 372 18.88 14.86 33.98
CA ALA A 372 18.42 15.49 35.21
C ALA A 372 18.84 14.72 36.48
N SER A 373 19.06 13.42 36.37
CA SER A 373 19.60 12.57 37.45
C SER A 373 20.29 11.35 36.86
N ASP A 374 21.35 10.90 37.53
CA ASP A 374 21.98 9.60 37.30
C ASP A 374 21.57 8.65 38.44
N ALA A 375 21.34 7.37 38.13
CA ALA A 375 20.79 6.39 39.07
C ALA A 375 21.88 5.63 39.84
#